data_AF-A0A7C0Z5X1-F1
#
_entry.id   AF-A0A7C0Z5X1-F1
#
_cell.length_a   1.000
_cell.length_b   1.000
_cell.length_c   1.000
_cell.angle_alpha   90.00
_cell.angle_beta   90.00
_cell.angle_gamma   90.00
#
_symmetry.space_group_name_H-M   'P 1'
#
loop_
_entity.id
_entity.type
_entity.pdbx_description
1 polymer ?
#
loop_
_entity_poly.entity_id
_entity_poly.type
_entity_poly.pdbx_seq_one_letter_code
_entity_poly.pdbx_strand_id
1 'polypeptide(L)'
;MKQKTTLMITLLSLLVFLIYISILGISPQKLFILLYSIDPKFYVLAITLDTGYILFYAISWFFLVRTVYPIKLWDSIKIVMIGWFGDMLVPAAFITGEATRIYLLKKNYNIDYSKAIAIAVMHRLLSTV
;
A
#
# COMPACT_ATOMS: atom_id res chain seq x y z
N MET A 1 9.32 -10.42 21.84
CA MET A 1 8.41 -11.30 21.07
C MET A 1 8.09 -10.79 19.66
N LYS A 2 7.74 -9.51 19.44
CA LYS A 2 7.36 -8.99 18.11
C LYS A 2 8.40 -9.18 16.97
N GLN A 3 9.69 -8.96 17.24
CA GLN A 3 10.73 -9.11 16.20
C GLN A 3 10.90 -10.55 15.69
N LYS A 4 10.80 -11.57 16.55
CA LYS A 4 10.89 -12.98 16.14
C LYS A 4 9.74 -13.35 15.19
N THR A 5 8.53 -12.87 15.48
CA THR A 5 7.36 -13.11 14.63
C THR A 5 7.51 -12.44 13.27
N THR A 6 7.97 -11.19 13.22
CA THR A 6 8.23 -10.49 11.95
C THR A 6 9.29 -11.22 11.12
N LEU A 7 10.41 -11.61 11.74
CA LEU A 7 11.49 -12.33 11.06
C LEU A 7 10.99 -13.67 10.48
N MET A 8 10.18 -14.40 11.25
CA MET A 8 9.63 -15.68 10.84
C MET A 8 8.65 -15.54 9.68
N ILE A 9 7.81 -14.50 9.68
CA ILE A 9 6.91 -14.19 8.56
C ILE A 9 7.73 -13.85 7.32
N THR A 10 8.76 -12.99 7.42
CA THR A 10 9.62 -12.65 6.27
C THR A 10 10.32 -13.87 5.68
N LEU A 11 10.85 -14.76 6.52
CA LEU A 11 11.47 -16.00 6.08
C LEU A 11 10.47 -16.93 5.40
N LEU A 12 9.26 -17.04 5.93
CA LEU A 12 8.19 -17.83 5.33
C LEU A 12 7.79 -17.27 3.95
N SER A 13 7.63 -15.94 3.83
CA SER A 13 7.34 -15.28 2.56
C SER A 13 8.43 -15.54 1.51
N LEU A 14 9.70 -15.44 1.92
CA LEU A 14 10.84 -15.71 1.04
C LEU A 14 10.85 -17.16 0.57
N LEU A 15 10.56 -18.10 1.47
CA LEU A 15 10.51 -19.53 1.17
C LEU A 15 9.36 -19.84 0.18
N VAL A 16 8.17 -19.28 0.40
CA VAL A 16 7.03 -19.40 -0.53
C VAL A 16 7.39 -18.84 -1.91
N PHE A 17 8.07 -17.70 -1.98
CA PHE A 17 8.53 -17.12 -3.24
C PHE A 17 9.52 -18.03 -3.97
N LEU A 18 10.48 -18.63 -3.27
CA LEU A 18 11.44 -19.57 -3.87
C LEU A 18 10.75 -20.83 -4.40
N ILE A 19 9.77 -21.37 -3.67
CA ILE A 19 8.94 -22.49 -4.15
C ILE A 19 8.18 -22.10 -5.42
N TYR A 20 7.56 -20.92 -5.44
CA TYR A 20 6.82 -20.42 -6.59
C TYR A 20 7.70 -20.32 -7.85
N ILE A 21 8.90 -19.71 -7.74
CA ILE A 21 9.87 -19.61 -8.83
C ILE A 21 10.32 -21.00 -9.32
N SER A 22 10.48 -21.95 -8.39
CA SER A 22 10.85 -23.33 -8.70
C SER A 22 9.75 -24.06 -9.47
N ILE A 23 8.48 -23.88 -9.09
CA ILE A 23 7.31 -24.45 -9.80
C ILE A 23 7.21 -23.90 -11.23
N LEU A 24 7.53 -22.62 -11.44
CA LEU A 24 7.53 -21.99 -12.76
C LEU A 24 8.70 -22.45 -13.66
N GLY A 25 9.61 -23.29 -13.16
CA GLY A 25 10.77 -23.77 -13.92
C GLY A 25 11.78 -22.67 -14.26
N ILE A 26 11.74 -21.54 -13.53
CA ILE A 26 12.64 -20.41 -13.76
C ILE A 26 13.99 -20.77 -13.13
N SER A 27 15.01 -20.95 -13.97
CA SER A 27 16.38 -21.21 -13.48
C SER A 27 16.90 -19.99 -12.70
N PRO A 28 17.32 -20.15 -11.43
CA PRO A 28 17.84 -19.04 -10.62
C PRO A 28 18.99 -18.30 -11.30
N GLN A 29 19.87 -19.01 -12.02
CA GLN A 29 20.99 -18.42 -12.75
C GLN A 29 20.54 -17.43 -13.83
N LYS A 30 19.53 -17.79 -14.65
CA LYS A 30 19.00 -16.87 -15.66
C LYS A 30 18.34 -15.65 -15.01
N LEU A 31 17.65 -15.82 -13.89
CA LEU A 31 17.07 -14.70 -13.13
C LEU A 31 18.16 -13.75 -12.64
N PHE A 32 19.26 -14.27 -12.07
CA PHE A 32 20.39 -13.46 -11.62
C PHE A 32 21.08 -12.72 -12.77
N ILE A 33 21.33 -13.39 -13.89
CA ILE A 33 21.93 -12.76 -15.08
C ILE A 33 21.04 -11.64 -15.60
N LEU A 34 19.73 -11.87 -15.66
CA LEU A 34 18.76 -10.87 -16.09
C LEU A 34 18.80 -9.65 -15.15
N LEU A 35 18.70 -9.87 -13.83
CA LEU A 35 18.74 -8.78 -12.84
C LEU A 35 20.04 -7.96 -12.91
N TYR A 36 21.17 -8.62 -13.17
CA TYR A 36 22.47 -7.93 -13.27
C TYR A 36 22.65 -7.17 -14.58
N SER A 37 21.94 -7.56 -15.64
CA SER A 37 22.00 -6.92 -16.95
C SER A 37 21.17 -5.64 -17.07
N ILE A 38 20.34 -5.32 -16.06
CA ILE A 38 19.42 -4.18 -16.13
C ILE A 38 20.10 -2.93 -15.58
N ASP A 39 19.91 -1.80 -16.25
CA ASP A 39 20.39 -0.51 -15.76
C ASP A 39 19.64 -0.12 -14.48
N PRO A 40 20.32 -0.02 -13.31
CA PRO A 40 19.69 0.27 -12.04
C PRO A 40 19.01 1.64 -12.00
N LYS A 41 19.37 2.58 -12.90
CA LYS A 41 18.74 3.91 -12.97
C LYS A 41 17.24 3.82 -13.25
N PHE A 42 16.80 2.92 -14.13
CA PHE A 42 15.38 2.76 -14.43
C PHE A 42 14.61 2.20 -13.24
N TYR A 43 15.20 1.29 -12.47
CA TYR A 43 14.58 0.79 -11.23
C TYR A 43 14.46 1.86 -10.17
N VAL A 44 15.52 2.63 -9.94
CA VAL A 44 15.48 3.74 -8.98
C VAL A 44 14.43 4.77 -9.39
N LEU A 45 14.35 5.08 -10.69
CA LEU A 45 13.35 5.98 -11.23
C LEU A 45 11.93 5.43 -11.03
N ALA A 46 11.69 4.15 -11.36
CA ALA A 46 10.40 3.50 -11.18
C ALA A 46 9.96 3.50 -9.71
N ILE A 47 10.85 3.13 -8.78
CA ILE A 47 10.57 3.14 -7.33
C ILE A 47 10.25 4.56 -6.87
N THR A 48 10.99 5.56 -7.34
CA THR A 48 10.78 6.96 -6.98
C THR A 48 9.43 7.47 -7.45
N LEU A 49 9.07 7.18 -8.71
CA LEU A 49 7.79 7.59 -9.29
C LEU A 49 6.61 6.89 -8.62
N ASP A 50 6.71 5.58 -8.37
CA ASP A 50 5.66 4.79 -7.72
C ASP A 50 5.46 5.22 -6.26
N THR A 51 6.55 5.46 -5.53
CA THR A 51 6.50 6.02 -4.18
C THR A 51 5.88 7.42 -4.19
N GLY A 52 6.27 8.26 -5.15
CA GLY A 52 5.70 9.59 -5.35
C GLY A 52 4.20 9.56 -5.61
N TYR A 53 3.75 8.63 -6.46
CA TYR A 53 2.34 8.40 -6.74
C TYR A 53 1.54 8.09 -5.46
N ILE A 54 2.03 7.16 -4.62
CA ILE A 54 1.37 6.82 -3.34
C ILE A 54 1.30 8.03 -2.41
N LEU A 55 2.36 8.87 -2.38
CA LEU A 55 2.38 10.09 -1.58
C LEU A 55 1.37 11.14 -2.09
N PHE A 56 1.30 11.37 -3.40
CA PHE A 56 0.30 12.27 -3.98
C PHE A 56 -1.13 11.78 -3.74
N TYR A 57 -1.36 10.47 -3.85
CA TYR A 57 -2.62 9.85 -3.50
C TYR A 57 -2.99 10.08 -2.02
N ALA A 58 -2.01 10.00 -1.10
CA ALA A 58 -2.23 10.29 0.31
C ALA A 58 -2.47 11.78 0.62
N ILE A 59 -1.86 12.68 -0.15
CA ILE A 59 -2.08 14.13 -0.08
C ILE A 59 -3.47 14.50 -0.60
N SER A 60 -3.94 13.85 -1.67
CA SER A 60 -5.32 14.01 -2.17
C SER A 60 -6.34 13.60 -1.10
N TRP A 61 -6.14 12.43 -0.47
CA TRP A 61 -6.94 11.99 0.68
C TRP A 61 -6.96 13.02 1.82
N PHE A 62 -5.81 13.60 2.14
CA PHE A 62 -5.69 14.61 3.19
C PHE A 62 -6.61 15.80 2.94
N PHE A 63 -6.61 16.35 1.73
CA PHE A 63 -7.47 17.49 1.39
C PHE A 63 -8.95 17.13 1.49
N LEU A 64 -9.35 15.94 1.02
CA LEU A 64 -10.73 15.48 1.12
C LEU A 64 -11.19 15.33 2.57
N VAL A 65 -10.40 14.67 3.42
CA VAL A 65 -10.73 14.52 4.85
C VAL A 65 -10.78 15.88 5.55
N ARG A 66 -9.90 16.82 5.16
CA ARG A 66 -9.83 18.16 5.75
C ARG A 66 -11.08 19.01 5.53
N THR A 67 -11.90 18.68 4.52
CA THR A 67 -13.22 19.31 4.33
C THR A 67 -14.20 19.02 5.47
N VAL A 68 -13.99 17.91 6.19
CA VAL A 68 -14.89 17.44 7.25
C VAL A 68 -14.25 17.54 8.64
N TYR A 69 -12.94 17.35 8.74
CA TYR A 69 -12.22 17.36 10.01
C TYR A 69 -10.78 17.85 9.85
N PRO A 70 -10.23 18.69 10.74
CA PRO A 70 -8.87 19.22 10.63
C PRO A 70 -7.78 18.17 10.98
N ILE A 71 -7.65 17.13 10.15
CA ILE A 71 -6.64 16.08 10.27
C ILE A 71 -5.22 16.62 10.01
N LYS A 72 -4.20 16.00 10.61
CA LYS A 72 -2.78 16.29 10.29
C LYS A 72 -2.34 15.52 9.04
N LEU A 73 -1.48 16.14 8.23
CA LEU A 73 -0.99 15.53 6.98
C LEU A 73 -0.34 14.16 7.23
N TRP A 74 0.53 14.06 8.24
CA TRP A 74 1.21 12.81 8.58
C TRP A 74 0.28 11.67 8.97
N ASP A 75 -0.86 11.99 9.60
CA ASP A 75 -1.83 10.98 9.98
C ASP A 75 -2.64 10.52 8.77
N SER A 76 -2.92 11.43 7.82
CA SER A 76 -3.47 11.06 6.51
C SER A 76 -2.55 10.10 5.75
N ILE A 77 -1.25 10.42 5.68
CA ILE A 77 -0.25 9.56 5.02
C ILE A 77 -0.23 8.18 5.64
N LYS A 78 -0.17 8.08 6.98
CA LYS A 78 -0.20 6.78 7.68
C LYS A 78 -1.47 6.00 7.37
N ILE A 79 -2.63 6.64 7.44
CA ILE A 79 -3.92 5.99 7.19
C ILE A 79 -3.96 5.42 5.78
N VAL A 80 -3.50 6.18 4.78
CA VAL A 80 -3.47 5.73 3.38
C VAL A 80 -2.47 4.60 3.17
N MET A 81 -1.24 4.69 3.71
CA MET A 81 -0.25 3.62 3.59
C MET A 81 -0.72 2.32 4.25
N ILE A 82 -1.37 2.39 5.42
CA ILE A 82 -1.94 1.22 6.09
C ILE A 82 -3.08 0.62 5.25
N GLY A 83 -3.94 1.46 4.66
CA GLY A 83 -4.96 0.99 3.73
C GLY A 83 -4.37 0.27 2.52
N TRP A 84 -3.38 0.87 1.87
CA TRP A 84 -2.71 0.30 0.71
C TRP A 84 -2.00 -1.02 1.04
N PHE A 85 -1.36 -1.11 2.21
CA PHE A 85 -0.81 -2.36 2.72
C PHE A 85 -1.89 -3.42 2.94
N GLY A 86 -3.07 -3.03 3.44
CA GLY A 86 -4.23 -3.91 3.60
C GLY A 86 -4.68 -4.52 2.26
N ASP A 87 -4.71 -3.71 1.19
CA ASP A 87 -5.05 -4.18 -0.16
C ASP A 87 -3.99 -5.13 -0.76
N MET A 88 -2.72 -4.95 -0.41
CA MET A 88 -1.64 -5.85 -0.85
C MET A 88 -1.66 -7.19 -0.10
N LEU A 89 -2.15 -7.20 1.15
CA LEU A 89 -2.26 -8.43 1.94
C LEU A 89 -3.48 -9.26 1.58
N VAL A 90 -4.62 -8.59 1.35
CA VAL A 90 -5.89 -9.26 1.08
C VAL A 90 -6.32 -8.91 -0.34
N PRO A 91 -6.23 -9.85 -1.30
CA PRO A 91 -6.67 -9.60 -2.67
C PRO A 91 -8.22 -9.57 -2.72
N ALA A 92 -8.80 -8.47 -2.23
CA ALA A 92 -10.23 -8.22 -2.13
C ALA A 92 -10.66 -7.02 -2.98
N ALA A 93 -10.10 -6.90 -4.20
CA ALA A 93 -10.47 -5.87 -5.18
C ALA A 93 -10.43 -4.43 -4.62
N PHE A 94 -9.40 -4.11 -3.82
CA PHE A 94 -9.20 -2.79 -3.19
C PHE A 94 -10.23 -2.38 -2.13
N ILE A 95 -11.08 -3.31 -1.68
CA ILE A 95 -12.11 -3.03 -0.66
C ILE A 95 -11.51 -3.00 0.75
N THR A 96 -10.49 -3.83 1.01
CA THR A 96 -9.86 -3.97 2.32
C THR A 96 -9.19 -2.67 2.77
N GLY A 97 -8.47 -2.01 1.87
CA GLY A 97 -7.77 -0.77 2.14
C GLY A 97 -8.73 0.39 2.38
N GLU A 98 -9.84 0.45 1.65
CA GLU A 98 -10.90 1.44 1.87
C GLU A 98 -11.56 1.27 3.24
N ALA A 99 -11.98 0.04 3.56
CA ALA A 99 -12.56 -0.27 4.86
C ALA A 99 -11.58 0.07 6.00
N THR A 100 -10.30 -0.24 5.82
CA THR A 100 -9.25 0.08 6.78
C THR A 100 -9.11 1.59 6.99
N ARG A 101 -9.10 2.39 5.92
CA ARG A 101 -9.02 3.85 6.03
C ARG A 101 -10.23 4.44 6.76
N ILE A 102 -11.43 3.99 6.42
CA ILE A 102 -12.68 4.43 7.06
C ILE A 102 -12.66 4.09 8.55
N TYR A 103 -12.28 2.85 8.90
CA TYR A 103 -12.13 2.42 10.29
C TYR A 103 -11.12 3.27 11.05
N LEU A 104 -9.95 3.56 10.47
CA LEU A 104 -8.92 4.37 11.10
C LEU A 104 -9.36 5.83 11.31
N LEU A 105 -10.12 6.41 10.38
CA LEU A 105 -10.71 7.75 10.58
C LEU A 105 -11.68 7.77 11.75
N LYS A 106 -12.55 6.77 11.87
CA LYS A 106 -13.46 6.64 13.03
C LYS A 106 -12.67 6.44 14.33
N LYS A 107 -11.67 5.56 14.32
CA LYS A 107 -10.88 5.22 15.51
C LYS A 107 -10.04 6.39 16.03
N ASN A 108 -9.38 7.12 15.13
CA ASN A 108 -8.40 8.13 15.52
C ASN A 108 -9.01 9.52 15.69
N TYR A 109 -10.10 9.83 14.97
CA TYR A 109 -10.70 11.17 14.93
C TYR A 109 -12.20 11.19 15.21
N ASN A 110 -12.80 10.05 15.50
CA ASN A 110 -14.24 9.89 15.76
C ASN A 110 -15.15 10.41 14.62
N ILE A 111 -14.65 10.47 13.39
CA ILE A 111 -15.41 10.90 12.21
C ILE A 111 -16.55 9.91 11.93
N ASP A 112 -17.75 10.43 11.65
CA ASP A 112 -18.92 9.59 11.35
C ASP A 112 -18.68 8.72 10.10
N TYR A 113 -19.13 7.46 10.17
CA TYR A 113 -18.97 6.51 9.06
C TYR A 113 -19.58 7.04 7.75
N SER A 114 -20.72 7.71 7.80
CA SER A 114 -21.36 8.30 6.62
C SER A 114 -20.45 9.31 5.91
N LYS A 115 -19.75 10.16 6.68
CA LYS A 115 -18.81 11.15 6.13
C LYS A 115 -17.54 10.47 5.61
N ALA A 116 -17.01 9.50 6.36
CA ALA A 116 -15.81 8.77 5.97
C ALA A 116 -16.03 7.94 4.67
N ILE A 117 -17.21 7.32 4.53
CA ILE A 117 -17.60 6.60 3.32
C ILE A 117 -17.77 7.57 2.14
N ALA A 118 -18.41 8.72 2.35
CA ALA A 118 -18.54 9.73 1.29
C ALA A 118 -17.16 10.21 0.79
N ILE A 119 -16.22 10.47 1.71
CA ILE A 119 -14.83 10.81 1.37
C ILE A 119 -14.16 9.66 0.59
N ALA A 120 -14.35 8.41 1.01
CA ALA A 120 -13.83 7.23 0.31
C ALA A 120 -14.31 7.13 -1.14
N VAL A 121 -15.62 7.28 -1.35
CA VAL A 121 -16.23 7.24 -2.68
C VAL A 121 -15.72 8.39 -3.54
N MET A 122 -15.69 9.61 -3.02
CA MET A 122 -15.18 10.77 -3.76
C MET A 122 -13.71 10.60 -4.14
N HIS A 123 -12.88 10.09 -3.24
CA HIS A 123 -11.48 9.84 -3.53
C HIS A 123 -11.31 8.78 -4.62
N ARG A 124 -12.14 7.73 -4.60
CA ARG A 124 -12.11 6.67 -5.62
C ARG A 124 -12.47 7.22 -7.01
N LEU A 125 -13.52 8.04 -7.11
CA LEU A 125 -13.92 8.71 -8.36
C LEU A 125 -12.83 9.64 -8.90
N LEU A 126 -12.15 10.37 -8.02
CA LEU A 126 -11.02 11.23 -8.42
C LEU A 126 -9.82 10.41 -8.89
N SER A 127 -9.58 9.24 -8.29
CA SER A 127 -8.46 8.38 -8.66
C SER A 127 -8.69 7.53 -9.91
N THR A 128 -9.92 7.50 -10.44
CA THR A 128 -10.24 6.81 -11.70
C THR A 128 -10.02 7.66 -12.96
N VAL A 129 -9.71 8.95 -12.78
CA VAL A 129 -9.36 9.89 -13.87
C VAL A 129 -7.85 9.97 -13.98
#